data_AF-A0CE58-F1
#
_entry.id   AF-A0CE58-F1
#
_cell.length_a   1.000
_cell.length_b   1.000
_cell.length_c   1.000
_cell.angle_alpha   90.00
_cell.angle_beta   90.00
_cell.angle_gamma   90.00
#
_symmetry.space_group_name_H-M   'P 1'
#
loop_
_entity.id
_entity.type
_entity.pdbx_description
1 polymer ?
#
loop_
_entity_poly.entity_id
_entity_poly.type
_entity_poly.pdbx_seq_one_letter_code
_entity_poly.pdbx_strand_id
1 'polypeptide(L)'
;MIKKEVRLLLLSAKKFIDQLPQQKQQRASINLMKIVQEAKPEEQIIKEIQYQINFLKLTNPNIQYQQITQEEESIQEKIIQKFNEQQEQQQKTEDIDLKKGTYIYQNGNLVQGQAEKRKEVDYSNWYAANVDPDDLKKHKELLDRQHFSGPFWEGKPMPKSILDEENPNTLMYSDERPEKELNPNLKQERSGKFEKVKR
;
A
#
# COMPACT_ATOMS: atom_id res chain seq x y z
N MET A 1 -1.11 -1.19 -27.73
CA MET A 1 -2.22 -1.52 -28.65
C MET A 1 -3.46 -2.02 -27.91
N ILE A 2 -3.28 -2.84 -26.88
CA ILE A 2 -4.32 -3.55 -26.12
C ILE A 2 -5.38 -2.63 -25.44
N LYS A 3 -5.01 -1.42 -24.99
CA LYS A 3 -5.97 -0.43 -24.46
C LYS A 3 -7.07 -0.02 -25.46
N LYS A 4 -6.83 -0.09 -26.78
CA LYS A 4 -7.84 0.25 -27.79
C LYS A 4 -8.90 -0.85 -27.89
N GLU A 5 -8.50 -2.11 -27.84
CA GLU A 5 -9.41 -3.27 -27.92
C GLU A 5 -10.35 -3.34 -26.71
N VAL A 6 -9.82 -3.19 -25.50
CA VAL A 6 -10.64 -3.14 -24.28
C VAL A 6 -11.69 -2.04 -24.36
N ARG A 7 -11.32 -0.86 -24.89
CA ARG A 7 -12.24 0.27 -25.06
C ARG A 7 -13.35 -0.02 -26.06
N LEU A 8 -13.02 -0.60 -27.23
CA LEU A 8 -14.00 -0.99 -28.24
C LEU A 8 -14.99 -2.02 -27.67
N LEU A 9 -14.50 -2.99 -26.91
CA LEU A 9 -15.36 -3.97 -26.26
C LEU A 9 -16.29 -3.33 -25.23
N LEU A 10 -15.79 -2.42 -24.39
CA LEU A 10 -16.62 -1.70 -23.43
C LEU A 10 -17.67 -0.81 -24.10
N LEU A 11 -17.34 -0.17 -25.22
CA LEU A 11 -18.30 0.61 -26.02
C LEU A 11 -19.39 -0.27 -26.62
N SER A 12 -19.00 -1.44 -27.15
CA SER A 12 -19.96 -2.43 -27.67
C SER A 12 -20.88 -2.95 -26.56
N ALA A 13 -20.32 -3.20 -25.37
CA ALA A 13 -21.07 -3.63 -24.20
C ALA A 13 -22.03 -2.55 -23.73
N LYS A 14 -21.62 -1.27 -23.73
CA LYS A 14 -22.47 -0.15 -23.33
C LYS A 14 -23.71 -0.03 -24.23
N LYS A 15 -23.53 -0.04 -25.56
CA LYS A 15 -24.66 -0.02 -26.51
C LYS A 15 -25.67 -1.15 -26.24
N PHE A 16 -25.14 -2.33 -25.93
CA PHE A 16 -25.98 -3.48 -25.59
C PHE A 16 -26.71 -3.30 -24.24
N ILE A 17 -25.99 -2.83 -23.23
CA ILE A 17 -26.54 -2.61 -21.90
C ILE A 17 -27.65 -1.57 -21.95
N ASP A 18 -27.51 -0.50 -22.72
CA ASP A 18 -28.52 0.56 -22.86
C ASP A 18 -29.87 0.04 -23.41
N GLN A 19 -29.86 -1.11 -24.08
CA GLN A 19 -31.07 -1.78 -24.61
C GLN A 19 -31.75 -2.73 -23.58
N LEU A 20 -31.12 -2.99 -22.43
CA LEU A 20 -31.68 -3.84 -21.37
C LEU A 20 -32.67 -3.07 -20.48
N PRO A 21 -33.58 -3.75 -19.76
CA PRO A 21 -34.38 -3.14 -18.69
C PRO A 21 -33.50 -2.54 -17.57
N GLN A 22 -33.86 -1.37 -17.03
CA GLN A 22 -33.03 -0.57 -16.08
C GLN A 22 -32.38 -1.40 -14.95
N GLN A 23 -33.10 -2.34 -14.34
CA GLN A 23 -32.56 -3.18 -13.26
C GLN A 23 -31.40 -4.08 -13.73
N LYS A 24 -31.48 -4.60 -14.95
CA LYS A 24 -30.41 -5.40 -15.57
C LYS A 24 -29.25 -4.51 -16.01
N GLN A 25 -29.52 -3.27 -16.44
CA GLN A 25 -28.48 -2.31 -16.83
C GLN A 25 -27.50 -2.02 -15.68
N GLN A 26 -28.05 -1.73 -14.50
CA GLN A 26 -27.25 -1.44 -13.31
C GLN A 26 -26.38 -2.63 -12.91
N ARG A 27 -26.92 -3.86 -12.95
CA ARG A 27 -26.15 -5.06 -12.63
C ARG A 27 -25.04 -5.32 -13.64
N ALA A 28 -25.33 -5.21 -14.93
CA ALA A 28 -24.37 -5.45 -16.00
C ALA A 28 -23.23 -4.41 -15.98
N SER A 29 -23.55 -3.13 -15.77
CA SER A 29 -22.54 -2.06 -15.66
C SER A 29 -21.65 -2.22 -14.43
N ILE A 30 -22.21 -2.57 -13.26
CA ILE A 30 -21.43 -2.85 -12.04
C ILE A 30 -20.47 -4.03 -12.27
N ASN A 31 -20.93 -5.10 -12.92
CA ASN A 31 -20.09 -6.26 -13.18
C ASN A 31 -18.93 -5.95 -14.12
N LEU A 32 -19.17 -5.19 -15.20
CA LEU A 32 -18.09 -4.75 -16.10
C LEU A 32 -17.10 -3.80 -15.40
N MET A 33 -17.60 -2.91 -14.54
CA MET A 33 -16.74 -2.01 -13.77
C MET A 33 -15.82 -2.79 -12.84
N LYS A 34 -16.33 -3.83 -12.16
CA LYS A 34 -15.52 -4.72 -11.31
C LYS A 34 -14.41 -5.41 -12.11
N ILE A 35 -14.72 -5.94 -13.29
CA ILE A 35 -13.74 -6.61 -14.16
C ILE A 35 -12.61 -5.65 -14.57
N VAL A 36 -12.93 -4.38 -14.84
CA VAL A 36 -11.93 -3.36 -15.21
C VAL A 36 -11.12 -2.87 -14.00
N GLN A 37 -11.71 -2.86 -12.80
CA GLN A 37 -11.04 -2.45 -11.57
C GLN A 37 -10.13 -3.53 -10.98
N GLU A 38 -10.41 -4.80 -11.27
CA GLU A 38 -9.54 -5.90 -10.86
C GLU A 38 -8.17 -5.77 -11.54
N ALA A 39 -7.09 -5.81 -10.75
CA ALA A 39 -5.71 -5.68 -11.21
C ALA A 39 -5.22 -6.97 -11.91
N LYS A 40 -5.88 -7.34 -13.00
CA LYS A 40 -5.57 -8.49 -13.87
C LYS A 40 -4.76 -8.04 -15.09
N PRO A 41 -3.96 -8.94 -15.70
CA PRO A 41 -3.32 -8.65 -16.99
C PRO A 41 -4.37 -8.35 -18.07
N GLU A 42 -4.07 -7.39 -18.96
CA GLU A 42 -5.04 -6.84 -19.92
C GLU A 42 -5.68 -7.91 -20.83
N GLU A 43 -4.96 -8.97 -21.19
CA GLU A 43 -5.50 -10.09 -21.98
C GLU A 43 -6.60 -10.88 -21.26
N GLN A 44 -6.52 -11.03 -19.94
CA GLN A 44 -7.56 -11.68 -19.15
C GLN A 44 -8.81 -10.81 -19.06
N ILE A 45 -8.62 -9.49 -18.92
CA ILE A 45 -9.71 -8.51 -18.93
C ILE A 45 -10.49 -8.57 -20.25
N ILE A 46 -9.79 -8.64 -21.39
CA ILE A 46 -10.44 -8.80 -22.71
C ILE A 46 -11.29 -10.06 -22.75
N LYS A 47 -10.75 -11.21 -22.33
CA LYS A 47 -11.48 -12.49 -22.34
C LYS A 47 -12.71 -12.46 -21.43
N GLU A 48 -12.59 -11.87 -20.24
CA GLU A 48 -13.70 -11.75 -19.30
C GLU A 48 -14.79 -10.80 -19.79
N ILE A 49 -14.43 -9.65 -20.35
CA ILE A 49 -15.39 -8.72 -20.97
C ILE A 49 -16.08 -9.42 -22.15
N GLN A 50 -15.33 -10.11 -23.01
CA GLN A 50 -15.89 -10.85 -24.14
C GLN A 50 -16.88 -11.94 -23.68
N TYR A 51 -16.53 -12.68 -22.62
CA TYR A 51 -17.40 -13.67 -22.01
C TYR A 51 -18.69 -13.05 -21.47
N GLN A 52 -18.59 -11.95 -20.71
CA GLN A 52 -19.76 -11.25 -20.18
C GLN A 52 -20.68 -10.74 -21.29
N ILE A 53 -20.08 -10.16 -22.33
CA ILE A 53 -20.82 -9.74 -23.52
C ILE A 53 -21.56 -10.94 -24.11
N ASN A 54 -20.87 -12.05 -24.38
CA ASN A 54 -21.49 -13.25 -24.96
C ASN A 54 -22.60 -13.85 -24.08
N PHE A 55 -22.41 -13.86 -22.76
CA PHE A 55 -23.43 -14.30 -21.81
C PHE A 55 -24.67 -13.41 -21.85
N LEU A 56 -24.46 -12.09 -21.87
CA LEU A 56 -25.53 -11.11 -22.04
C LEU A 56 -26.27 -11.32 -23.37
N LYS A 57 -25.55 -11.78 -24.41
CA LYS A 57 -26.17 -12.11 -25.69
C LYS A 57 -27.09 -13.30 -25.65
N LEU A 58 -26.60 -14.38 -25.05
CA LEU A 58 -27.35 -15.62 -24.92
C LEU A 58 -28.60 -15.43 -24.05
N THR A 59 -28.52 -14.59 -23.03
CA THR A 59 -29.63 -14.35 -22.11
C THR A 59 -30.71 -13.41 -22.66
N ASN A 60 -30.40 -12.60 -23.69
CA ASN A 60 -31.36 -11.66 -24.28
C ASN A 60 -31.32 -11.73 -25.82
N PRO A 61 -31.85 -12.80 -26.43
CA PRO A 61 -31.76 -13.04 -27.88
C PRO A 61 -32.56 -12.05 -28.73
N ASN A 62 -33.55 -11.36 -28.15
CA ASN A 62 -34.41 -10.41 -28.85
C ASN A 62 -33.74 -9.06 -29.13
N ILE A 63 -32.55 -8.83 -28.57
CA ILE A 63 -31.81 -7.58 -28.74
C ILE A 63 -30.91 -7.70 -29.99
N GLN A 64 -31.16 -6.86 -30.99
CA GLN A 64 -30.38 -6.85 -32.23
C GLN A 64 -29.01 -6.19 -32.01
N TYR A 65 -27.94 -6.92 -32.39
CA TYR A 65 -26.58 -6.39 -32.36
C TYR A 65 -26.32 -5.51 -33.57
N GLN A 66 -26.09 -4.22 -33.33
CA GLN A 66 -25.41 -3.38 -34.30
C GLN A 66 -23.92 -3.52 -34.06
N GLN A 67 -23.20 -4.07 -35.05
CA GLN A 67 -21.75 -3.98 -35.07
C GLN A 67 -21.37 -2.50 -35.11
N ILE A 68 -20.39 -2.09 -34.30
CA ILE A 68 -19.87 -0.73 -34.36
C ILE A 68 -19.24 -0.59 -35.75
N THR A 69 -19.73 0.34 -36.56
CA THR A 69 -19.15 0.60 -37.87
C THR A 69 -17.84 1.37 -37.70
N GLN A 70 -16.89 1.19 -38.62
CA GLN A 70 -15.61 1.91 -38.60
C GLN A 70 -15.79 3.44 -38.58
N GLU A 71 -16.89 3.92 -39.16
CA GLU A 71 -17.28 5.33 -39.14
C GLU A 71 -17.63 5.82 -37.72
N GLU A 72 -18.42 5.05 -36.97
CA GLU A 72 -18.77 5.39 -35.59
C GLU A 72 -17.53 5.37 -34.66
N GLU A 73 -16.61 4.43 -34.88
CA GLU A 73 -15.33 4.40 -34.16
C GLU A 73 -14.54 5.69 -34.42
N SER A 74 -14.45 6.11 -35.68
CA SER A 74 -13.72 7.32 -36.06
C SER A 74 -14.35 8.61 -35.46
N ILE A 75 -15.68 8.67 -35.36
CA ILE A 75 -16.39 9.81 -34.76
C ILE A 75 -16.12 9.85 -33.26
N GLN A 76 -16.16 8.70 -32.59
CA GLN A 76 -15.88 8.63 -31.15
C GLN A 76 -14.42 8.93 -30.82
N GLU A 77 -13.46 8.45 -31.63
CA GLU A 77 -12.05 8.81 -31.49
C GLU A 77 -11.83 10.32 -31.61
N LYS A 78 -12.50 10.98 -32.57
CA LYS A 78 -12.46 12.44 -32.72
C LYS A 78 -13.08 13.17 -31.52
N ILE A 79 -14.19 12.68 -30.95
CA ILE A 79 -14.81 13.26 -29.75
C ILE A 79 -13.85 13.15 -28.55
N ILE A 80 -13.19 12.00 -28.39
CA ILE A 80 -12.24 11.77 -27.30
C ILE A 80 -10.98 12.63 -27.46
N GLN A 81 -10.46 12.76 -28.68
CA GLN A 81 -9.34 13.66 -28.96
C GLN A 81 -9.70 15.10 -28.59
N LYS A 82 -10.86 15.59 -29.01
CA LYS A 82 -11.36 16.92 -28.62
C LYS A 82 -11.53 17.07 -27.11
N PHE A 83 -12.02 16.04 -26.42
CA PHE A 83 -12.17 16.07 -24.96
C PHE A 83 -10.81 16.12 -24.24
N ASN A 84 -9.84 15.34 -24.70
CA ASN A 84 -8.47 15.36 -24.15
C ASN A 84 -7.78 16.70 -24.42
N GLU A 85 -7.95 17.27 -25.63
CA GLU A 85 -7.44 18.60 -25.97
C GLU A 85 -8.07 19.69 -25.09
N GLN A 86 -9.37 19.60 -24.79
CA GLN A 86 -10.05 20.51 -23.85
C GLN A 86 -9.53 20.35 -22.42
N GLN A 87 -9.30 19.13 -21.94
CA GLN A 87 -8.70 18.87 -20.62
C GLN A 87 -7.28 19.44 -20.52
N GLU A 88 -6.45 19.26 -21.55
CA GLU A 88 -5.10 19.85 -21.59
C GLU A 88 -5.13 21.38 -21.64
N GLN A 89 -6.10 21.99 -22.32
CA GLN A 89 -6.29 23.44 -22.32
C GLN A 89 -6.76 23.96 -20.95
N GLN A 90 -7.62 23.22 -20.25
CA GLN A 90 -8.03 23.53 -18.87
C GLN A 90 -6.84 23.42 -17.91
N GLN A 91 -6.02 22.36 -17.99
CA GLN A 91 -4.83 22.23 -17.15
C GLN A 91 -3.78 23.31 -17.45
N LYS A 92 -3.58 23.67 -18.73
CA LYS A 92 -2.67 24.76 -19.11
C LYS A 92 -3.16 26.13 -18.62
N THR A 93 -4.46 26.36 -18.55
CA THR A 93 -5.00 27.62 -17.99
C THR A 93 -4.92 27.67 -16.47
N GLU A 94 -5.01 26.53 -15.78
CA GLU A 94 -4.77 26.43 -14.33
C GLU A 94 -3.28 26.59 -13.97
N ASP A 95 -2.35 26.13 -14.81
CA ASP A 95 -0.91 26.23 -14.55
C ASP A 95 -0.30 27.64 -14.79
N ILE A 96 -1.00 28.55 -15.49
CA ILE A 96 -0.42 29.85 -15.89
C ILE A 96 -0.54 30.94 -14.80
N ASP A 97 -1.45 30.84 -13.83
CA ASP A 97 -1.65 31.91 -12.81
C ASP A 97 -1.37 31.53 -11.36
N LEU A 98 -0.99 30.29 -11.06
CA LEU A 98 -0.48 29.91 -9.73
C LEU A 98 1.01 30.24 -9.62
N LYS A 99 1.33 31.54 -9.49
CA LYS A 99 2.64 31.95 -8.96
C LYS A 99 2.80 31.35 -7.56
N LYS A 100 3.50 30.21 -7.47
CA LYS A 100 3.87 29.53 -6.23
C LYS A 100 4.83 30.43 -5.45
N GLY A 101 4.27 31.38 -4.70
CA GLY A 101 4.97 32.26 -3.79
C GLY A 101 4.67 31.89 -2.34
N THR A 102 5.65 32.04 -1.45
CA THR A 102 5.38 32.03 -0.01
C THR A 102 4.74 33.36 0.36
N TYR A 103 3.62 33.31 1.07
CA TYR A 103 2.90 34.48 1.55
C TYR A 103 2.92 34.50 3.08
N ILE A 104 3.08 35.68 3.67
CA ILE A 104 3.08 35.89 5.11
C ILE A 104 1.96 36.88 5.42
N TYR A 105 1.23 36.61 6.49
CA TYR A 105 0.22 37.51 7.00
C TYR A 105 0.86 38.51 7.96
N GLN A 106 0.93 39.79 7.58
CA GLN A 106 1.48 40.86 8.42
C GLN A 106 0.52 42.05 8.44
N ASN A 107 0.18 42.53 9.64
CA ASN A 107 -0.67 43.72 9.85
C ASN A 107 -2.02 43.66 9.11
N GLY A 108 -2.66 42.48 9.06
CA GLY A 108 -3.96 42.28 8.41
C GLY A 108 -3.92 42.13 6.89
N ASN A 109 -2.74 42.23 6.26
CA ASN A 109 -2.56 42.09 4.83
C ASN A 109 -1.70 40.85 4.48
N LEU A 110 -2.06 40.18 3.39
CA LEU A 110 -1.28 39.07 2.84
C LEU A 110 -0.16 39.64 1.95
N VAL A 111 1.09 39.52 2.38
CA VAL A 111 2.27 40.03 1.64
C VAL A 111 3.10 38.85 1.15
N GLN A 112 3.62 38.93 -0.08
CA GLN A 112 4.55 37.93 -0.61
C GLN A 112 5.89 38.05 0.13
N GLY A 113 6.31 37.01 0.85
CA GLY A 113 7.50 37.03 1.70
C GLY A 113 7.97 35.63 2.07
N GLN A 114 9.27 35.46 2.33
CA GLN A 114 9.83 34.19 2.80
C GLN A 114 9.52 33.99 4.28
N ALA A 115 8.80 32.91 4.62
CA ALA A 115 8.57 32.53 6.00
C ALA A 115 9.90 32.41 6.76
N GLU A 116 9.91 32.83 8.02
CA GLU A 116 11.09 32.70 8.88
C GLU A 116 11.55 31.24 8.90
N LYS A 117 12.79 30.98 8.50
CA LYS A 117 13.36 29.63 8.54
C LYS A 117 13.39 29.18 10.00
N ARG A 118 12.61 28.15 10.33
CA ARG A 118 12.70 27.51 11.64
C ARG A 118 14.14 27.08 11.85
N LYS A 119 14.76 27.52 12.94
CA LYS A 119 16.07 27.02 13.34
C LYS A 119 15.90 25.56 13.72
N GLU A 120 16.44 24.66 12.90
CA GLU A 120 16.61 23.28 13.29
C GLU A 120 17.63 23.25 14.42
N VAL A 121 17.23 22.67 15.56
CA VAL A 121 18.15 22.43 16.67
C VAL A 121 18.82 21.09 16.38
N ASP A 122 20.15 21.04 16.41
CA ASP A 122 20.94 19.83 16.09
C ASP A 122 20.52 18.60 16.92
N TYR A 123 19.96 18.84 18.11
CA TYR A 123 19.43 17.81 18.99
C TYR A 123 18.02 18.21 19.45
N SER A 124 17.01 17.43 19.07
CA SER A 124 15.68 17.52 19.65
C SER A 124 15.45 16.33 20.59
N ASN A 125 15.12 16.61 21.86
CA ASN A 125 14.78 15.59 22.85
C ASN A 125 13.37 15.00 22.63
N TRP A 126 12.84 15.11 21.41
CA TRP A 126 11.46 14.75 21.09
C TRP A 126 11.31 13.27 20.71
N TYR A 127 12.37 12.66 20.17
CA TYR A 127 12.37 11.26 19.72
C TYR A 127 12.96 10.28 20.74
N ALA A 128 13.82 10.75 21.63
CA ALA A 128 14.19 10.03 22.84
C ALA A 128 13.40 10.68 23.96
N ALA A 129 12.14 10.23 24.14
CA ALA A 129 11.31 10.63 25.26
C ALA A 129 12.18 10.76 26.52
N ASN A 130 11.91 11.77 27.35
CA ASN A 130 12.43 11.86 28.72
C ASN A 130 11.94 10.64 29.53
N VAL A 131 12.36 9.43 29.14
CA VAL A 131 12.08 8.21 29.86
C VAL A 131 13.02 8.23 31.03
N ASP A 132 12.44 8.25 32.22
CA ASP A 132 13.21 8.25 33.45
C ASP A 132 14.16 7.04 33.44
N PRO A 133 15.44 7.23 33.82
CA PRO A 133 16.43 6.16 33.81
C PRO A 133 15.99 4.97 34.68
N ASP A 134 15.20 5.24 35.72
CA ASP A 134 14.63 4.22 36.60
C ASP A 134 13.57 3.36 35.90
N ASP A 135 12.81 3.92 34.97
CA ASP A 135 11.77 3.20 34.23
C ASP A 135 12.38 2.24 33.21
N LEU A 136 13.47 2.67 32.54
CA LEU A 136 14.30 1.79 31.70
C LEU A 136 14.89 0.63 32.50
N LYS A 137 15.33 0.89 33.74
CA LYS A 137 15.89 -0.14 34.62
C LYS A 137 14.83 -1.17 35.01
N LYS A 138 13.62 -0.73 35.37
CA LYS A 138 12.48 -1.62 35.68
C LYS A 138 12.04 -2.44 34.46
N HIS A 139 11.95 -1.81 33.29
CA HIS A 139 11.58 -2.51 32.06
C HIS A 139 12.60 -3.60 31.70
N LYS A 140 13.90 -3.28 31.85
CA LYS A 140 14.98 -4.27 31.67
C LYS A 140 14.85 -5.43 32.65
N GLU A 141 14.61 -5.15 33.93
CA GLU A 141 14.42 -6.19 34.96
C GLU A 141 13.21 -7.09 34.67
N LEU A 142 12.11 -6.54 34.15
CA LEU A 142 10.94 -7.30 33.74
C LEU A 142 11.22 -8.22 32.54
N LEU A 143 11.95 -7.73 31.54
CA LEU A 143 12.37 -8.55 30.40
C LEU A 143 13.34 -9.66 30.83
N ASP A 144 14.29 -9.34 31.70
CA ASP A 144 15.24 -10.29 32.28
C ASP A 144 14.51 -11.41 33.06
N ARG A 145 13.42 -11.07 33.77
CA ARG A 145 12.53 -12.05 34.42
C ARG A 145 11.77 -12.94 33.44
N GLN A 146 11.26 -12.39 32.33
CA GLN A 146 10.56 -13.17 31.31
C GLN A 146 11.50 -14.15 30.60
N HIS A 147 12.75 -13.76 30.38
CA HIS A 147 13.72 -14.55 29.61
C HIS A 147 14.67 -15.37 30.48
N PHE A 148 14.48 -15.38 31.81
CA PHE A 148 15.39 -15.99 32.79
C PHE A 148 16.87 -15.64 32.52
N SER A 149 17.11 -14.39 32.14
CA SER A 149 18.44 -13.90 31.76
C SER A 149 18.84 -12.74 32.68
N GLY A 150 20.14 -12.50 32.83
CA GLY A 150 20.68 -11.42 33.64
C GLY A 150 21.29 -11.85 34.99
N PRO A 151 21.90 -10.92 35.75
CA PRO A 151 22.84 -11.23 36.85
C PRO A 151 22.23 -12.05 38.00
N PHE A 152 20.91 -11.98 38.19
CA PHE A 152 20.20 -12.72 39.24
C PHE A 152 19.86 -14.17 38.83
N TRP A 153 19.85 -14.45 37.52
CA TRP A 153 19.47 -15.73 36.91
C TRP A 153 20.67 -16.48 36.31
N GLU A 154 21.80 -15.80 36.10
CA GLU A 154 23.07 -16.44 35.75
C GLU A 154 23.44 -17.53 36.78
N GLY A 155 23.44 -18.79 36.34
CA GLY A 155 23.79 -19.96 37.17
C GLY A 155 22.62 -20.71 37.80
N LYS A 156 21.38 -20.22 37.67
CA LYS A 156 20.18 -20.99 38.04
C LYS A 156 19.65 -21.75 36.82
N PRO A 157 19.32 -23.05 36.93
CA PRO A 157 18.68 -23.78 35.84
C PRO A 157 17.29 -23.18 35.56
N MET A 158 16.89 -23.14 34.29
CA MET A 158 15.52 -22.74 33.93
C MET A 158 14.51 -23.66 34.64
N PRO A 159 13.42 -23.11 35.19
CA PRO A 159 12.38 -23.94 35.78
C PRO A 159 11.83 -24.88 34.71
N LYS A 160 11.76 -26.17 35.03
CA LYS A 160 11.23 -27.20 34.13
C LYS A 160 9.75 -26.94 33.90
N SER A 161 9.27 -27.17 32.68
CA SER A 161 7.84 -27.09 32.42
C SER A 161 7.13 -28.28 33.07
N ILE A 162 5.85 -28.15 33.43
CA ILE A 162 5.06 -29.25 34.02
C ILE A 162 5.04 -30.49 33.10
N LEU A 163 5.14 -30.27 31.79
CA LEU A 163 5.23 -31.32 30.77
C LEU A 163 6.55 -32.11 30.82
N ASP A 164 7.64 -31.50 31.33
CA ASP A 164 8.94 -32.16 31.49
C ASP A 164 9.00 -33.03 32.76
N GLU A 165 8.14 -32.79 33.75
CA GLU A 165 8.08 -33.56 35.00
C GLU A 165 7.33 -34.90 34.84
N GLU A 166 6.32 -34.95 33.97
CA GLU A 166 5.51 -36.16 33.74
C GLU A 166 6.20 -37.22 32.86
N ASN A 167 7.23 -36.83 32.09
CA ASN A 167 8.00 -37.74 31.23
C ASN A 167 9.52 -37.64 31.52
N PRO A 168 10.05 -38.42 32.47
CA PRO A 168 11.47 -38.34 32.85
C PRO A 168 12.44 -38.81 31.76
N ASN A 169 11.97 -39.44 30.68
CA ASN A 169 12.80 -39.97 29.60
C ASN A 169 13.04 -38.98 28.43
N THR A 170 12.40 -37.81 28.41
CA THR A 170 12.55 -36.85 27.31
C THR A 170 13.86 -36.05 27.39
N LEU A 171 14.56 -36.09 28.53
CA LEU A 171 15.81 -35.36 28.79
C LEU A 171 17.09 -36.22 28.72
N MET A 172 16.99 -37.53 28.46
CA MET A 172 18.17 -38.41 28.32
C MET A 172 18.80 -38.37 26.93
N TYR A 173 18.22 -37.63 25.98
CA TYR A 173 18.78 -37.39 24.65
C TYR A 173 18.67 -35.91 24.29
N SER A 174 19.50 -35.07 24.94
CA SER A 174 20.13 -33.91 24.30
C SER A 174 20.90 -33.09 25.35
N ASP A 175 22.19 -33.38 25.50
CA ASP A 175 23.16 -32.34 25.88
C ASP A 175 23.27 -31.23 24.80
N GLU A 176 22.58 -31.42 23.68
CA GLU A 176 22.29 -30.42 22.67
C GLU A 176 21.26 -29.43 23.22
N ARG A 177 21.74 -28.44 23.99
CA ARG A 177 21.06 -27.15 24.06
C ARG A 177 20.65 -26.80 22.63
N PRO A 178 19.40 -26.35 22.36
CA PRO A 178 19.07 -25.88 21.03
C PRO A 178 20.13 -24.84 20.67
N GLU A 179 20.94 -25.15 19.66
CA GLU A 179 21.95 -24.21 19.18
C GLU A 179 21.19 -22.93 18.90
N LYS A 180 21.54 -21.84 19.58
CA LYS A 180 20.90 -20.55 19.33
C LYS A 180 21.03 -20.31 17.83
N GLU A 181 19.92 -20.36 17.11
CA GLU A 181 19.91 -20.01 15.69
C GLU A 181 20.48 -18.60 15.59
N LEU A 182 21.72 -18.50 15.10
CA LEU A 182 22.39 -17.24 14.89
C LEU A 182 21.58 -16.52 13.81
N ASN A 183 20.85 -15.49 14.23
CA ASN A 183 20.04 -14.70 13.32
C ASN A 183 20.93 -14.24 12.16
N PRO A 184 20.64 -14.64 10.90
CA PRO A 184 21.53 -14.40 9.76
C PRO A 184 21.73 -12.90 9.46
N ASN A 185 20.92 -12.03 10.07
CA ASN A 185 21.04 -10.57 9.97
C ASN A 185 21.93 -9.93 11.05
N LEU A 186 22.44 -10.68 12.04
CA LEU A 186 23.46 -10.15 12.96
C LEU A 186 24.81 -10.08 12.23
N LYS A 187 25.07 -8.94 11.59
CA LYS A 187 26.41 -8.59 11.10
C LYS A 187 27.34 -8.48 12.31
N GLN A 188 28.18 -9.51 12.50
CA GLN A 188 29.41 -9.59 13.32
C GLN A 188 29.43 -8.82 14.65
N GLU A 189 29.78 -9.50 15.73
CA GLU A 189 30.07 -8.86 17.02
C GLU A 189 31.04 -7.69 16.83
N ARG A 190 30.56 -6.46 17.10
CA ARG A 190 31.40 -5.27 17.01
C ARG A 190 32.49 -5.41 18.06
N SER A 191 33.74 -5.63 17.62
CA SER A 191 34.90 -5.63 18.52
C SER A 191 34.95 -4.29 19.27
N GLY A 192 34.59 -4.30 20.55
CA GLY A 192 34.50 -3.12 21.39
C GLY A 192 35.88 -2.61 21.77
N LYS A 193 36.52 -1.82 20.90
CA LYS A 193 37.64 -0.96 21.32
C LYS A 193 37.07 0.30 21.94
N PHE A 194 36.92 0.30 23.26
CA PHE A 194 36.60 1.51 24.01
C PHE A 194 37.89 2.30 24.27
N GLU A 195 37.96 3.50 23.73
CA GLU A 195 39.04 4.44 24.01
C GLU A 195 38.76 5.15 25.34
N LYS A 196 39.71 5.11 26.28
CA LYS A 196 39.58 5.80 27.58
C LYS A 196 39.73 7.30 27.36
N VAL A 197 38.62 8.03 27.48
CA VAL A 197 38.63 9.50 27.59
C VAL A 197 39.23 9.87 28.95
N LYS A 198 40.36 10.60 28.94
CA LYS A 198 40.95 11.17 30.17
C LYS A 198 40.02 12.27 30.70
N ARG A 199 39.66 12.16 31.97
CA ARG A 199 39.08 13.26 32.75
C ARG A 199 40.17 14.24 33.17
#